data_AF-A0A0B7FUS8-F1
#
_entry.id   AF-A0A0B7FUS8-F1
#
_cell.length_a   1.000
_cell.length_b   1.000
_cell.length_c   1.000
_cell.angle_alpha   90.00
_cell.angle_beta   90.00
_cell.angle_gamma   90.00
#
_symmetry.space_group_name_H-M   'P 1'
#
loop_
_entity.id
_entity.type
_entity.pdbx_description
1 polymer ?
#
loop_
_entity_poly.entity_id
_entity_poly.type
_entity_poly.pdbx_seq_one_letter_code
_entity_poly.pdbx_strand_id
1 'polypeptide(L)'
;MPAVVRSFYHVFTAPDVNPPWWAVSGHIWIMVFLAFLAPLCFLHRLDSLRHTSYVALFSVLYLVCIVIFCYWFPPEGTVKPGPIHLIKFDKSFVSTFPVQVFAYTCAQNLFPLYNELKSNTQPRMNIVIFTSIFSATATYEIIALFGYLTFGSKVGANIIAMYPSTTIFIAIGQFAIVVMVMFSYPLQVHPCRGCLDKVIGGTKKAVAPPSETQSLNEEEIEEEELDPHGSHGKMSKTKHVALTSAIVGFGFVIAYFVDDLQLILSFVGSTGSTTISFILPGLFYFKLFRNDPGHSRVLLGAALALALYGAMIFVFCLTFNIIKVIDSHRV
;
A
#
# COMPACT_ATOMS: atom_id res chain seq x y z
N MET A 1 0.52 -13.10 12.86
CA MET A 1 0.14 -13.37 14.27
C MET A 1 0.80 -14.59 14.89
N PRO A 2 0.96 -15.75 14.22
CA PRO A 2 1.55 -16.94 14.86
C PRO A 2 2.90 -16.68 15.55
N ALA A 3 3.78 -15.91 14.90
CA ALA A 3 5.03 -15.46 15.50
C ALA A 3 4.79 -14.64 16.78
N VAL A 4 3.93 -13.62 16.71
CA VAL A 4 3.54 -12.74 17.83
C VAL A 4 2.91 -13.50 19.00
N VAL A 5 2.08 -14.50 18.72
CA VAL A 5 1.48 -15.34 19.76
C VAL A 5 2.55 -16.17 20.45
N ARG A 6 3.48 -16.77 19.70
CA ARG A 6 4.64 -17.44 20.29
C ARG A 6 5.47 -16.45 21.12
N SER A 7 5.64 -15.21 20.65
CA SER A 7 6.33 -14.13 21.37
C SER A 7 5.73 -13.90 22.74
N PHE A 8 4.43 -13.62 22.81
CA PHE A 8 3.75 -13.37 24.08
C PHE A 8 3.69 -14.63 24.95
N TYR A 9 3.54 -15.80 24.34
CA TYR A 9 3.50 -17.06 25.08
C TYR A 9 4.83 -17.33 25.79
N HIS A 10 5.98 -17.23 25.09
CA HIS A 10 7.30 -17.41 25.70
C HIS A 10 7.68 -16.30 26.70
N VAL A 11 7.03 -15.13 26.64
CA VAL A 11 7.21 -14.05 27.64
C VAL A 11 6.41 -14.32 28.92
N PHE A 12 5.23 -14.93 28.82
CA PHE A 12 4.32 -15.12 29.97
C PHE A 12 4.27 -16.56 30.51
N THR A 13 4.85 -17.53 29.82
CA THR A 13 4.90 -18.94 30.24
C THR A 13 6.31 -19.51 30.17
N ALA A 14 6.55 -20.61 30.90
CA ALA A 14 7.87 -21.24 30.97
C ALA A 14 8.35 -21.70 29.57
N PRO A 15 9.67 -21.69 29.29
CA PRO A 15 10.23 -21.92 27.94
C PRO A 15 9.86 -23.27 27.29
N ASP A 16 9.44 -24.22 28.11
CA ASP A 16 9.11 -25.61 27.81
C ASP A 16 7.63 -25.83 27.46
N VAL A 17 6.77 -24.82 27.64
CA VAL A 17 5.34 -24.90 27.30
C VAL A 17 5.13 -24.35 25.89
N ASN A 18 4.71 -25.22 24.97
CA ASN A 18 4.35 -24.82 23.61
C ASN A 18 2.92 -24.24 23.57
N PRO A 19 2.68 -23.16 22.83
CA PRO A 19 1.33 -22.61 22.67
C PRO A 19 0.39 -23.63 22.00
N PRO A 20 -0.91 -23.59 22.31
CA PRO A 20 -1.90 -24.47 21.70
C PRO A 20 -1.88 -24.39 20.18
N TRP A 21 -2.08 -25.53 19.49
CA TRP A 21 -2.05 -25.62 18.03
C TRP A 21 -2.99 -24.62 17.33
N TRP A 22 -4.14 -24.32 17.95
CA TRP A 22 -5.12 -23.36 17.42
C TRP A 22 -4.61 -21.91 17.47
N ALA A 23 -3.82 -21.55 18.49
CA ALA A 23 -3.31 -20.19 18.68
C ALA A 23 -2.15 -19.87 17.72
N VAL A 24 -1.52 -20.91 17.17
CA VAL A 24 -0.37 -20.82 16.25
C VAL A 24 -0.80 -20.96 14.78
N SER A 25 -2.03 -21.42 14.51
CA SER A 25 -2.50 -21.61 13.14
C SER A 25 -2.73 -20.28 12.42
N GLY A 26 -2.03 -20.05 11.31
CA GLY A 26 -2.20 -18.85 10.47
C GLY A 26 -3.62 -18.70 9.95
N HIS A 27 -4.21 -19.79 9.46
CA HIS A 27 -5.57 -19.84 8.94
C HIS A 27 -6.62 -19.36 9.94
N ILE A 28 -6.49 -19.75 11.22
CA ILE A 28 -7.42 -19.31 12.28
C ILE A 28 -7.29 -17.79 12.48
N TRP A 29 -6.07 -17.27 12.51
CA TRP A 29 -5.84 -15.83 12.61
C TRP A 29 -6.42 -15.06 11.42
N ILE A 30 -6.32 -15.58 10.19
CA ILE A 30 -6.93 -14.94 9.02
C ILE A 30 -8.45 -14.85 9.21
N MET A 31 -9.10 -15.92 9.69
CA MET A 31 -10.55 -15.91 9.98
C MET A 31 -10.92 -14.91 11.08
N VAL A 32 -10.13 -14.83 12.16
CA VAL A 32 -10.33 -13.87 13.25
C VAL A 32 -10.17 -12.43 12.75
N PHE A 33 -9.14 -12.17 11.94
CA PHE A 33 -8.95 -10.86 11.32
C PHE A 33 -10.08 -10.51 10.36
N LEU A 34 -10.58 -11.46 9.57
CA LEU A 34 -11.73 -11.24 8.71
C LEU A 34 -12.97 -10.83 9.54
N ALA A 35 -13.25 -11.55 10.62
CA ALA A 35 -14.39 -11.26 11.50
C ALA A 35 -14.29 -9.85 12.11
N PHE A 36 -13.09 -9.38 12.44
CA PHE A 36 -12.87 -8.04 12.97
C PHE A 36 -12.84 -6.96 11.87
N LEU A 37 -12.19 -7.21 10.74
CA LEU A 37 -12.01 -6.25 9.65
C LEU A 37 -13.28 -6.04 8.83
N ALA A 38 -14.09 -7.08 8.64
CA ALA A 38 -15.32 -7.02 7.87
C ALA A 38 -16.24 -5.87 8.33
N PRO A 39 -16.66 -5.78 9.61
CA PRO A 39 -17.54 -4.68 10.05
C PRO A 39 -16.90 -3.31 9.84
N LEU A 40 -15.59 -3.17 10.03
CA LEU A 40 -14.87 -1.91 9.81
C LEU A 40 -14.89 -1.48 8.33
N CYS A 41 -14.83 -2.42 7.39
CA CYS A 41 -14.84 -2.11 5.96
C CYS A 41 -16.22 -1.67 5.44
N PHE A 42 -17.31 -2.08 6.11
CA PHE A 42 -18.68 -1.69 5.71
C PHE A 42 -19.07 -0.27 6.15
N LEU A 43 -18.29 0.37 7.02
CA LEU A 43 -18.56 1.73 7.47
C LEU A 43 -18.48 2.72 6.30
N HIS A 44 -19.52 3.55 6.17
CA HIS A 44 -19.64 4.54 5.08
C HIS A 44 -18.79 5.78 5.30
N ARG A 45 -18.46 6.12 6.55
CA ARG A 45 -17.65 7.28 6.92
C ARG A 45 -16.60 6.84 7.93
N LEU A 46 -15.34 7.10 7.63
CA LEU A 46 -14.20 6.78 8.48
C LEU A 46 -13.65 8.05 9.16
N ASP A 47 -14.51 9.03 9.47
CA ASP A 47 -14.11 10.27 10.16
C ASP A 47 -13.44 10.00 11.52
N SER A 48 -13.84 8.93 12.21
CA SER A 48 -13.22 8.50 13.47
C SER A 48 -11.84 7.84 13.32
N LEU A 49 -11.42 7.47 12.10
CA LEU A 49 -10.11 6.81 11.88
C LEU A 49 -8.94 7.79 11.89
N ARG A 50 -9.17 9.11 11.93
CA ARG A 50 -8.07 10.08 12.13
C ARG A 50 -7.20 9.73 13.34
N HIS A 51 -7.82 9.24 14.43
CA HIS A 51 -7.08 8.80 15.61
C HIS A 51 -6.25 7.53 15.35
N THR A 52 -6.74 6.62 14.50
CA THR A 52 -6.00 5.42 14.11
C THR A 52 -4.77 5.73 13.26
N SER A 53 -4.78 6.83 12.49
CA SER A 53 -3.60 7.30 11.75
C SER A 53 -2.45 7.73 12.67
N TYR A 54 -2.75 8.31 13.85
CA TYR A 54 -1.71 8.61 14.84
C TYR A 54 -1.08 7.34 15.41
N VAL A 55 -1.88 6.32 15.69
CA VAL A 55 -1.39 5.00 16.15
C VAL A 55 -0.51 4.35 15.08
N ALA A 56 -0.89 4.44 13.80
CA ALA A 56 -0.09 3.94 12.69
C ALA A 56 1.27 4.66 12.58
N LEU A 57 1.28 5.99 12.65
CA LEU A 57 2.51 6.78 12.58
C LEU A 57 3.46 6.46 13.75
N PHE A 58 2.91 6.33 14.96
CA PHE A 58 3.68 5.92 16.13
C PHE A 58 4.27 4.51 15.97
N SER A 59 3.51 3.58 15.40
CA SER A 59 3.96 2.21 15.15
C SER A 59 5.16 2.15 14.19
N VAL A 60 5.17 3.00 13.15
CA VAL A 60 6.31 3.13 12.23
C VAL A 60 7.54 3.70 12.92
N LEU A 61 7.39 4.75 13.73
CA LEU A 61 8.50 5.31 14.50
C LEU A 61 9.07 4.29 15.50
N TYR A 62 8.19 3.55 16.17
CA TYR A 62 8.58 2.50 17.10
C TYR A 62 9.35 1.37 16.40
N LEU A 63 8.94 1.01 15.18
CA LEU A 63 9.64 0.05 14.34
C LEU A 63 11.07 0.51 14.02
N VAL A 64 11.25 1.79 13.66
CA VAL A 64 12.59 2.35 13.44
C VAL A 64 13.44 2.20 14.71
N CYS A 65 12.89 2.52 15.89
CA CYS A 65 13.58 2.32 17.16
C CYS A 65 13.95 0.86 17.42
N ILE A 66 13.09 -0.10 17.09
CA ILE A 66 13.37 -1.54 17.26
C ILE A 66 14.55 -1.97 16.41
N VAL A 67 14.54 -1.65 15.12
CA VAL A 67 15.59 -2.09 14.19
C VAL A 67 16.94 -1.51 14.61
N ILE A 68 16.95 -0.24 14.99
CA ILE A 68 18.13 0.44 15.51
C ILE A 68 18.63 -0.19 16.82
N PHE A 69 17.73 -0.42 17.78
CA PHE A 69 18.08 -1.02 19.07
C PHE A 69 18.61 -2.44 18.91
N CYS A 70 17.96 -3.27 18.09
CA CYS A 70 18.38 -4.66 17.86
C CYS A 70 19.74 -4.75 17.15
N TYR A 71 20.13 -3.72 16.39
CA TYR A 71 21.46 -3.66 15.78
C TYR A 71 22.54 -3.42 16.83
N TRP A 72 22.36 -2.47 17.75
CA TRP A 72 23.35 -2.18 18.80
C TRP A 72 23.33 -3.18 19.95
N PHE A 73 22.16 -3.72 20.28
CA PHE A 73 21.95 -4.68 21.37
C PHE A 73 21.25 -5.92 20.80
N PRO A 74 21.99 -6.82 20.12
CA PRO A 74 21.40 -8.00 19.50
C PRO A 74 20.83 -8.92 20.58
N PRO A 75 19.52 -9.20 20.56
CA PRO A 75 18.91 -10.12 21.51
C PRO A 75 19.43 -11.54 21.31
N GLU A 76 19.43 -12.32 22.40
CA GLU A 76 19.79 -13.74 22.36
C GLU A 76 18.88 -14.49 21.40
N GLY A 77 19.46 -15.34 20.54
CA GLY A 77 18.74 -16.06 19.48
C GLY A 77 18.66 -15.36 18.13
N THR A 78 19.33 -14.21 17.95
CA THR A 78 19.45 -13.58 16.63
C THR A 78 20.24 -14.47 15.67
N VAL A 79 19.73 -14.60 14.43
CA VAL A 79 20.41 -15.36 13.38
C VAL A 79 21.74 -14.67 13.08
N LYS A 80 22.85 -15.42 13.12
CA LYS A 80 24.17 -14.88 12.77
C LYS A 80 24.14 -14.25 11.36
N PRO A 81 24.66 -13.02 11.20
CA PRO A 81 24.59 -12.31 9.94
C PRO A 81 25.27 -13.12 8.82
N GLY A 82 24.62 -13.17 7.66
CA GLY A 82 25.25 -13.67 6.43
C GLY A 82 26.33 -12.72 5.90
N PRO A 83 27.06 -13.10 4.85
CA PRO A 83 27.98 -12.18 4.17
C PRO A 83 27.27 -10.89 3.75
N ILE A 84 27.91 -9.76 4.04
CA ILE A 84 27.44 -8.42 3.68
C ILE A 84 27.99 -8.08 2.30
N HIS A 85 27.10 -7.81 1.35
CA HIS A 85 27.47 -7.38 0.01
C HIS A 85 27.00 -5.95 -0.21
N LEU A 86 27.91 -5.06 -0.63
CA LEU A 86 27.57 -3.66 -0.91
C LEU A 86 26.75 -3.52 -2.20
N ILE A 87 27.12 -4.27 -3.24
CA ILE A 87 26.41 -4.31 -4.52
C ILE A 87 26.41 -5.76 -5.02
N LYS A 88 25.21 -6.28 -5.32
CA LYS A 88 25.04 -7.61 -5.90
C LYS A 88 23.92 -7.58 -6.92
N PHE A 89 24.27 -7.73 -8.20
CA PHE A 89 23.30 -7.88 -9.28
C PHE A 89 23.01 -9.37 -9.50
N ASP A 90 21.94 -9.87 -8.89
CA ASP A 90 21.47 -11.23 -9.08
C ASP A 90 19.99 -11.25 -9.49
N LYS A 91 19.46 -12.46 -9.70
CA LYS A 91 18.03 -12.70 -9.98
C LYS A 91 17.11 -12.09 -8.91
N SER A 92 17.57 -11.97 -7.67
CA SER A 92 16.81 -11.39 -6.56
C SER A 92 16.58 -9.89 -6.77
N PHE A 93 17.58 -9.17 -7.33
CA PHE A 93 17.47 -7.75 -7.67
C PHE A 93 16.24 -7.48 -8.56
N VAL A 94 16.01 -8.32 -9.57
CA VAL A 94 14.86 -8.19 -10.48
C VAL A 94 13.53 -8.40 -9.75
N SER A 95 13.47 -9.33 -8.78
CA SER A 95 12.26 -9.55 -7.99
C SER A 95 12.02 -8.48 -6.92
N THR A 96 13.07 -7.79 -6.46
CA THR A 96 12.98 -6.73 -5.44
C THR A 96 12.69 -5.36 -6.05
N PHE A 97 13.10 -5.10 -7.28
CA PHE A 97 12.85 -3.83 -7.96
C PHE A 97 11.34 -3.44 -7.99
N PRO A 98 10.40 -4.34 -8.35
CA PRO A 98 8.98 -4.06 -8.26
C PRO A 98 8.49 -3.74 -6.84
N VAL A 99 9.06 -4.39 -5.82
CA VAL A 99 8.73 -4.11 -4.42
C VAL A 99 9.13 -2.67 -4.06
N GLN A 100 10.26 -2.20 -4.58
CA GLN A 100 10.67 -0.80 -4.44
C GLN A 100 9.71 0.16 -5.13
N VAL A 101 9.27 -0.15 -6.36
CA VAL A 101 8.27 0.66 -7.08
C VAL A 101 6.95 0.72 -6.30
N PHE A 102 6.53 -0.41 -5.73
CA PHE A 102 5.36 -0.47 -4.86
C PHE A 102 5.51 0.41 -3.61
N ALA A 103 6.66 0.37 -2.93
CA ALA A 103 6.91 1.16 -1.73
C ALA A 103 6.74 2.67 -1.94
N TYR A 104 7.06 3.17 -3.13
CA TYR A 104 6.89 4.58 -3.49
C TYR A 104 5.54 4.92 -4.15
N THR A 105 4.58 3.99 -4.14
CA THR A 105 3.25 4.21 -4.75
C THR A 105 2.32 4.97 -3.80
N CYS A 106 2.43 6.30 -3.80
CA CYS A 106 1.49 7.18 -3.11
C CYS A 106 0.61 8.01 -4.06
N ALA A 107 0.91 7.99 -5.36
CA ALA A 107 0.28 8.85 -6.38
C ALA A 107 -1.25 8.70 -6.50
N GLN A 108 -1.80 7.53 -6.15
CA GLN A 108 -3.25 7.28 -6.17
C GLN A 108 -4.06 8.22 -5.27
N ASN A 109 -3.44 8.74 -4.20
CA ASN A 109 -4.09 9.62 -3.24
C ASN A 109 -3.86 11.10 -3.56
N LEU A 110 -3.20 11.44 -4.68
CA LEU A 110 -2.82 12.81 -5.00
C LEU A 110 -4.03 13.73 -5.20
N PHE A 111 -5.06 13.29 -5.92
CA PHE A 111 -6.24 14.13 -6.18
C PHE A 111 -7.09 14.40 -4.93
N PRO A 112 -7.42 13.40 -4.09
CA PRO A 112 -8.07 13.67 -2.80
C PRO A 112 -7.24 14.62 -1.92
N LEU A 113 -5.93 14.39 -1.82
CA LEU A 113 -5.02 15.25 -1.06
C LEU A 113 -5.02 16.70 -1.57
N TYR A 114 -5.06 16.89 -2.90
CA TYR A 114 -5.14 18.20 -3.53
C TYR A 114 -6.42 18.96 -3.16
N ASN A 115 -7.56 18.25 -3.11
CA ASN A 115 -8.85 18.84 -2.78
C ASN A 115 -9.03 19.10 -1.28
N GLU A 116 -8.38 18.34 -0.41
CA GLU A 116 -8.41 18.53 1.04
C GLU A 116 -7.45 19.63 1.53
N LEU A 117 -6.45 19.99 0.73
CA LEU A 117 -5.49 21.02 1.09
C LEU A 117 -6.17 22.40 1.13
N LYS A 118 -6.22 23.02 2.32
CA LYS A 118 -6.81 24.35 2.57
C LYS A 118 -6.41 25.42 1.55
N SER A 119 -5.22 25.30 0.97
CA SER A 119 -4.73 26.15 -0.12
C SER A 119 -4.06 25.29 -1.19
N ASN A 120 -4.78 25.01 -2.26
CA ASN A 120 -4.41 24.04 -3.29
C ASN A 120 -3.46 24.61 -4.38
N THR A 121 -2.48 25.44 -4.00
CA THR A 121 -1.51 25.99 -4.98
C THR A 121 -0.44 24.96 -5.36
N GLN A 122 0.00 24.96 -6.62
CA GLN A 122 1.03 24.03 -7.12
C GLN A 122 2.32 24.04 -6.28
N PRO A 123 2.87 25.20 -5.86
CA PRO A 123 4.09 25.22 -5.03
C PRO A 123 3.89 24.58 -3.66
N ARG A 124 2.73 24.78 -3.03
CA ARG A 124 2.42 24.15 -1.73
C ARG A 124 2.25 22.65 -1.87
N MET A 125 1.59 22.19 -2.94
CA MET A 125 1.49 20.77 -3.26
C MET A 125 2.88 20.15 -3.46
N ASN A 126 3.77 20.80 -4.21
CA ASN A 126 5.14 20.32 -4.38
C ASN A 126 5.88 20.19 -3.04
N ILE A 127 5.76 21.18 -2.13
CA ILE A 127 6.37 21.10 -0.78
C ILE A 127 5.83 19.90 0.00
N VAL A 128 4.52 19.67 -0.02
CA VAL A 128 3.91 18.52 0.66
C VAL A 128 4.43 17.20 0.08
N ILE A 129 4.50 17.09 -1.25
CA ILE A 129 5.03 15.90 -1.93
C ILE A 129 6.50 15.67 -1.56
N PHE A 130 7.36 16.68 -1.68
CA PHE A 130 8.79 16.55 -1.40
C PHE A 130 9.06 16.20 0.06
N THR A 131 8.40 16.87 1.01
CA THR A 131 8.58 16.57 2.45
C THR A 131 8.09 15.16 2.79
N SER A 132 6.96 14.73 2.22
CA SER A 132 6.42 13.39 2.43
C SER A 132 7.34 12.29 1.87
N ILE A 133 7.76 12.42 0.60
CA ILE A 133 8.66 11.44 -0.05
C ILE A 133 10.00 11.38 0.69
N PHE A 134 10.59 12.53 1.04
CA PHE A 134 11.86 12.57 1.75
C PHE A 134 11.77 11.87 3.11
N SER A 135 10.70 12.12 3.88
CA SER A 135 10.50 11.45 5.19
C SER A 135 10.30 9.94 5.06
N ALA A 136 9.60 9.48 4.01
CA ALA A 136 9.41 8.07 3.73
C ALA A 136 10.73 7.39 3.32
N THR A 137 11.49 8.02 2.41
CA THR A 137 12.82 7.55 2.00
C THR A 137 13.76 7.43 3.19
N ALA A 138 13.85 8.46 4.04
CA ALA A 138 14.69 8.40 5.23
C ALA A 138 14.33 7.22 6.14
N THR A 139 13.03 6.98 6.35
CA THR A 139 12.54 5.86 7.15
C THR A 139 12.91 4.51 6.52
N TYR A 140 12.69 4.35 5.21
CA TYR A 140 13.02 3.12 4.49
C TYR A 140 14.52 2.82 4.49
N GLU A 141 15.37 3.83 4.25
CA GLU A 141 16.83 3.65 4.25
C GLU A 141 17.36 3.28 5.62
N ILE A 142 16.85 3.89 6.71
CA ILE A 142 17.24 3.53 8.08
C ILE A 142 16.88 2.07 8.37
N ILE A 143 15.64 1.66 8.08
CA ILE A 143 15.19 0.28 8.31
C ILE A 143 15.97 -0.71 7.44
N ALA A 144 16.18 -0.38 6.17
CA ALA A 144 16.90 -1.22 5.21
C ALA A 144 18.37 -1.38 5.60
N LEU A 145 19.05 -0.29 5.96
CA LEU A 145 20.46 -0.31 6.35
C LEU A 145 20.68 -1.14 7.61
N PHE A 146 20.03 -0.78 8.72
CA PHE A 146 20.25 -1.47 10.00
C PHE A 146 19.67 -2.90 9.98
N GLY A 147 18.54 -3.12 9.31
CA GLY A 147 17.97 -4.45 9.12
C GLY A 147 18.88 -5.36 8.29
N TYR A 148 19.45 -4.85 7.20
CA TYR A 148 20.40 -5.61 6.38
C TYR A 148 21.71 -5.87 7.13
N LEU A 149 22.25 -4.90 7.87
CA LEU A 149 23.45 -5.12 8.69
C LEU A 149 23.23 -6.17 9.79
N THR A 150 22.00 -6.28 10.31
CA THR A 150 21.69 -7.26 11.36
C THR A 150 21.65 -8.70 10.83
N PHE A 151 21.08 -8.95 9.65
CA PHE A 151 20.88 -10.30 9.12
C PHE A 151 21.79 -10.67 7.94
N GLY A 152 22.45 -9.69 7.31
CA GLY A 152 23.27 -9.85 6.11
C GLY A 152 22.47 -10.44 4.94
N SER A 153 23.12 -11.30 4.15
CA SER A 153 22.48 -11.99 3.01
C SER A 153 21.31 -12.93 3.37
N LYS A 154 21.06 -13.20 4.66
CA LYS A 154 19.95 -14.04 5.13
C LYS A 154 18.68 -13.25 5.45
N VAL A 155 18.66 -11.94 5.18
CA VAL A 155 17.48 -11.11 5.42
C VAL A 155 16.27 -11.65 4.62
N GLY A 156 15.15 -11.80 5.31
CA GLY A 156 13.88 -12.22 4.75
C GLY A 156 13.01 -11.01 4.37
N ALA A 157 11.92 -11.28 3.65
CA ALA A 157 10.99 -10.25 3.19
C ALA A 157 10.28 -9.48 4.33
N ASN A 158 10.17 -10.11 5.51
CA ASN A 158 9.64 -9.50 6.72
C ASN A 158 10.70 -9.51 7.82
N ILE A 159 11.46 -8.42 7.90
CA ILE A 159 12.57 -8.25 8.86
C ILE A 159 12.11 -8.46 10.30
N ILE A 160 10.89 -8.05 10.63
CA ILE A 160 10.41 -8.01 12.01
C ILE A 160 9.95 -9.39 12.50
N ALA A 161 9.56 -10.25 11.56
CA ALA A 161 9.34 -11.66 11.84
C ALA A 161 10.65 -12.44 12.09
N MET A 162 11.81 -11.89 11.69
CA MET A 162 13.11 -12.51 11.92
C MET A 162 13.71 -12.20 13.29
N TYR A 163 13.29 -11.10 13.93
CA TYR A 163 13.77 -10.79 15.26
C TYR A 163 13.23 -11.81 16.27
N PRO A 164 14.11 -12.44 17.08
CA PRO A 164 13.68 -13.38 18.09
C PRO A 164 12.85 -12.63 19.11
N SER A 165 11.75 -13.25 19.53
CA SER A 165 10.77 -12.58 20.38
C SER A 165 11.02 -12.88 21.86
N THR A 166 12.29 -12.74 22.25
CA THR A 166 12.80 -12.99 23.60
C THR A 166 12.53 -11.83 24.54
N THR A 167 12.28 -10.62 24.00
CA THR A 167 12.01 -9.42 24.80
C THR A 167 10.60 -8.89 24.54
N ILE A 168 9.96 -8.40 25.60
CA ILE A 168 8.64 -7.77 25.53
C ILE A 168 8.63 -6.56 24.57
N PHE A 169 9.78 -5.88 24.45
CA PHE A 169 9.98 -4.76 23.53
C PHE A 169 9.73 -5.15 22.06
N ILE A 170 10.31 -6.27 21.61
CA ILE A 170 10.12 -6.76 20.24
C ILE A 170 8.69 -7.29 20.05
N ALA A 171 8.13 -7.96 21.06
CA ALA A 171 6.76 -8.47 21.02
C ALA A 171 5.72 -7.35 20.88
N ILE A 172 5.88 -6.25 21.62
CA ILE A 172 5.04 -5.05 21.48
C ILE A 172 5.14 -4.48 20.07
N GLY A 173 6.33 -4.46 19.47
CA GLY A 173 6.53 -3.94 18.12
C GLY A 173 5.85 -4.76 17.04
N GLN A 174 6.01 -6.08 17.13
CA GLN A 174 5.30 -7.01 16.27
C GLN A 174 3.78 -6.86 16.39
N PHE A 175 3.27 -6.67 17.60
CA PHE A 175 1.86 -6.39 17.83
C PHE A 175 1.41 -5.04 17.26
N ALA A 176 2.20 -3.98 17.45
CA ALA A 176 1.90 -2.65 16.93
C ALA A 176 1.76 -2.64 15.40
N ILE A 177 2.61 -3.40 14.69
CA ILE A 177 2.52 -3.53 13.22
C ILE A 177 1.25 -4.26 12.80
N VAL A 178 0.84 -5.29 13.53
CA VAL A 178 -0.43 -5.98 13.27
C VAL A 178 -1.60 -5.02 13.42
N VAL A 179 -1.64 -4.24 14.50
CA VAL A 179 -2.68 -3.23 14.75
C VAL A 179 -2.66 -2.15 13.66
N MET A 180 -1.48 -1.65 13.30
CA MET A 180 -1.30 -0.67 12.22
C MET A 180 -1.86 -1.19 10.88
N VAL A 181 -1.47 -2.41 10.47
CA VAL A 181 -1.92 -3.01 9.20
C VAL A 181 -3.44 -3.25 9.23
N MET A 182 -3.97 -3.71 10.36
CA MET A 182 -5.39 -3.92 10.56
C MET A 182 -6.20 -2.63 10.32
N PHE A 183 -5.76 -1.49 10.85
CA PHE A 183 -6.43 -0.20 10.60
C PHE A 183 -6.14 0.39 9.22
N SER A 184 -5.02 0.03 8.60
CA SER A 184 -4.69 0.48 7.24
C SER A 184 -5.56 -0.18 6.17
N TYR A 185 -6.05 -1.39 6.41
CA TYR A 185 -6.84 -2.13 5.42
C TYR A 185 -8.17 -1.44 5.05
N PRO A 186 -9.05 -1.04 5.99
CA PRO A 186 -10.29 -0.32 5.66
C PRO A 186 -10.06 0.99 4.90
N LEU A 187 -8.97 1.70 5.21
CA LEU A 187 -8.59 2.95 4.54
C LEU A 187 -8.27 2.73 3.04
N GLN A 188 -7.76 1.56 2.66
CA GLN A 188 -7.48 1.21 1.26
C GLN A 188 -8.71 0.64 0.54
N VAL A 189 -9.62 -0.03 1.27
CA VAL A 189 -10.89 -0.53 0.70
C VAL A 189 -11.77 0.62 0.21
N HIS A 190 -11.76 1.76 0.91
CA HIS A 190 -12.57 2.92 0.55
C HIS A 190 -12.27 3.49 -0.86
N PRO A 191 -11.02 3.89 -1.21
CA PRO A 191 -10.70 4.33 -2.56
C PRO A 191 -10.84 3.19 -3.58
N CYS A 192 -10.51 1.95 -3.23
CA CYS A 192 -10.70 0.78 -4.11
C CYS A 192 -12.17 0.63 -4.54
N ARG A 193 -13.10 0.71 -3.58
CA ARG A 193 -14.54 0.67 -3.85
C ARG A 193 -14.98 1.82 -4.75
N GLY A 194 -14.51 3.03 -4.49
CA GLY A 194 -14.82 4.20 -5.32
C GLY A 194 -14.36 4.06 -6.78
N CYS A 195 -13.17 3.49 -6.99
CA CYS A 195 -12.67 3.17 -8.33
C CYS A 195 -13.52 2.10 -9.01
N LEU A 196 -13.84 1.01 -8.30
CA LEU A 196 -14.61 -0.11 -8.85
C LEU A 196 -16.05 0.29 -9.18
N ASP A 197 -16.66 1.13 -8.35
CA ASP A 197 -17.99 1.70 -8.57
C ASP A 197 -18.09 2.45 -9.90
N LYS A 198 -17.05 3.23 -10.24
CA LYS A 198 -16.93 3.98 -11.50
C LYS A 198 -16.69 3.08 -12.70
N VAL A 199 -15.84 2.06 -12.56
CA VAL A 199 -15.56 1.09 -13.63
C VAL A 199 -16.80 0.28 -13.98
N ILE A 200 -17.55 -0.20 -12.97
CA ILE A 200 -18.76 -1.02 -13.17
C ILE A 200 -19.98 -0.16 -13.51
N GLY A 201 -20.09 1.04 -12.93
CA GLY A 201 -21.24 1.94 -13.12
C GLY A 201 -21.32 2.60 -14.49
N GLY A 202 -20.29 2.46 -15.32
CA GLY A 202 -20.17 3.12 -16.61
C GLY A 202 -19.92 4.62 -16.46
N THR A 203 -19.02 5.16 -17.27
CA THR A 203 -18.84 6.61 -17.41
C THR A 203 -20.14 7.20 -17.96
N LYS A 204 -21.05 7.65 -17.10
CA LYS A 204 -22.12 8.56 -17.52
C LYS A 204 -21.39 9.75 -18.16
N LYS A 205 -21.64 9.98 -19.45
CA LYS A 205 -20.99 11.00 -20.27
C LYS A 205 -20.85 12.29 -19.47
N ALA A 206 -19.63 12.82 -19.38
CA ALA A 206 -19.40 14.16 -18.89
C ALA A 206 -20.34 15.11 -19.66
N VAL A 207 -21.24 15.75 -18.92
CA VAL A 207 -22.11 16.80 -19.44
C VAL A 207 -21.21 17.85 -20.08
N ALA A 208 -21.49 18.19 -21.34
CA ALA A 208 -20.78 19.22 -22.08
C ALA A 208 -20.83 20.55 -21.31
N PRO A 209 -19.83 21.44 -21.44
CA PRO A 209 -19.89 22.76 -20.81
C PRO A 209 -21.16 23.49 -21.32
N PRO A 210 -21.86 24.24 -20.46
CA PRO A 210 -23.09 24.91 -20.87
C PRO A 210 -22.74 25.92 -21.97
N SER A 211 -23.33 25.71 -23.14
CA SER A 211 -23.41 26.72 -24.19
C SER A 211 -24.35 27.79 -23.69
N GLU A 212 -23.94 29.05 -23.79
CA GLU A 212 -24.77 30.20 -23.47
C GLU A 212 -26.11 30.15 -24.21
N THR A 213 -27.15 30.63 -23.52
CA THR A 213 -28.52 30.92 -24.01
C THR A 213 -29.52 29.76 -23.98
N GLN A 214 -30.32 29.65 -22.91
CA GLN A 214 -31.79 29.77 -23.02
C GLN A 214 -32.51 29.74 -21.66
N SER A 215 -33.58 30.52 -21.65
CA SER A 215 -34.50 31.01 -20.61
C SER A 215 -35.07 30.04 -19.56
N LEU A 216 -35.20 30.61 -18.37
CA LEU A 216 -35.91 30.21 -17.14
C LEU A 216 -37.27 29.51 -17.36
N ASN A 217 -37.48 28.40 -16.65
CA ASN A 217 -38.76 27.99 -16.08
C ASN A 217 -38.51 27.68 -14.59
N GLU A 218 -39.27 28.32 -13.72
CA GLU A 218 -38.90 28.67 -12.33
C GLU A 218 -39.64 27.85 -11.25
N GLU A 219 -39.96 26.58 -11.52
CA GLU A 219 -40.58 25.71 -10.51
C GLU A 219 -39.72 24.45 -10.30
N GLU A 220 -39.36 24.20 -9.04
CA GLU A 220 -38.36 23.24 -8.51
C GLU A 220 -36.91 23.76 -8.38
N ILE A 221 -36.74 24.84 -7.61
CA ILE A 221 -35.45 25.12 -6.94
C ILE A 221 -35.42 24.28 -5.65
N GLU A 222 -35.01 23.02 -5.75
CA GLU A 222 -34.32 22.39 -4.62
C GLU A 222 -32.91 22.99 -4.59
N GLU A 223 -32.58 23.66 -3.49
CA GLU A 223 -31.25 24.21 -3.22
C GLU A 223 -30.22 23.07 -3.30
N GLU A 224 -29.55 22.91 -4.45
CA GLU A 224 -28.28 22.20 -4.51
C GLU A 224 -27.24 23.04 -3.76
N GLU A 225 -27.17 22.84 -2.45
CA GLU A 225 -25.99 23.20 -1.67
C GLU A 225 -24.76 22.64 -2.38
N LEU A 226 -23.88 23.54 -2.79
CA LEU A 226 -22.63 23.26 -3.48
C LEU A 226 -21.67 22.50 -2.54
N ASP A 227 -21.92 21.21 -2.36
CA ASP A 227 -21.05 20.28 -1.67
C ASP A 227 -19.74 20.20 -2.50
N PRO A 228 -18.55 20.48 -1.93
CA PRO A 228 -17.27 20.53 -2.67
C PRO A 228 -16.78 19.16 -3.15
N HIS A 229 -17.66 18.15 -3.18
CA HIS A 229 -17.43 16.81 -3.66
C HIS A 229 -18.23 16.57 -4.93
N GLY A 230 -17.62 16.91 -6.07
CA GLY A 230 -18.22 16.79 -7.39
C GLY A 230 -18.97 15.47 -7.60
N SER A 231 -20.26 15.57 -7.93
CA SER A 231 -21.13 14.49 -8.39
C SER A 231 -21.03 13.18 -7.58
N HIS A 232 -21.18 13.24 -6.26
CA HIS A 232 -21.44 12.04 -5.47
C HIS A 232 -22.93 11.70 -5.45
N GLY A 233 -23.42 11.02 -6.50
CA GLY A 233 -24.64 10.24 -6.35
C GLY A 233 -24.40 9.20 -5.24
N LYS A 234 -25.15 9.26 -4.13
CA LYS A 234 -25.03 8.31 -3.01
C LYS A 234 -25.08 6.89 -3.57
N MET A 235 -23.99 6.14 -3.42
CA MET A 235 -23.92 4.73 -3.84
C MET A 235 -25.06 3.95 -3.17
N SER A 236 -25.86 3.22 -3.96
CA SER A 236 -26.94 2.40 -3.41
C SER A 236 -26.37 1.43 -2.37
N LYS A 237 -27.05 1.30 -1.23
CA LYS A 237 -26.61 0.44 -0.11
C LYS A 237 -26.28 -0.98 -0.57
N THR A 238 -27.06 -1.52 -1.51
CA THR A 238 -26.83 -2.84 -2.09
C THR A 238 -25.53 -2.91 -2.88
N LYS A 239 -25.23 -1.89 -3.69
CA LYS A 239 -23.98 -1.81 -4.46
C LYS A 239 -22.79 -1.63 -3.53
N HIS A 240 -22.91 -0.79 -2.51
CA HIS A 240 -21.88 -0.61 -1.48
C HIS A 240 -21.54 -1.92 -0.78
N VAL A 241 -22.56 -2.64 -0.28
CA VAL A 241 -22.37 -3.94 0.38
C VAL A 241 -21.76 -4.96 -0.59
N ALA A 242 -22.29 -5.09 -1.81
CA ALA A 242 -21.79 -6.04 -2.79
C ALA A 242 -20.32 -5.81 -3.15
N LEU A 243 -19.94 -4.56 -3.46
CA LEU A 243 -18.56 -4.22 -3.81
C LEU A 243 -17.60 -4.40 -2.63
N THR A 244 -18.02 -4.01 -1.42
CA THR A 244 -17.20 -4.17 -0.22
C THR A 244 -16.99 -5.65 0.11
N SER A 245 -18.05 -6.46 0.06
CA SER A 245 -17.97 -7.92 0.22
C SER A 245 -17.06 -8.56 -0.82
N ALA A 246 -17.12 -8.13 -2.08
CA ALA A 246 -16.25 -8.64 -3.13
C ALA A 246 -14.77 -8.31 -2.88
N ILE A 247 -14.46 -7.07 -2.50
CA ILE A 247 -13.08 -6.64 -2.19
C ILE A 247 -12.52 -7.43 -1.00
N VAL A 248 -13.28 -7.50 0.10
CA VAL A 248 -12.87 -8.20 1.31
C VAL A 248 -12.74 -9.71 1.07
N GLY A 249 -13.71 -10.31 0.39
CA GLY A 249 -13.70 -11.74 0.05
C GLY A 249 -12.52 -12.11 -0.86
N PHE A 250 -12.25 -11.31 -1.89
CA PHE A 250 -11.10 -11.54 -2.77
C PHE A 250 -9.77 -11.40 -2.03
N GLY A 251 -9.63 -10.37 -1.18
CA GLY A 251 -8.45 -10.20 -0.33
C GLY A 251 -8.24 -11.37 0.63
N PHE A 252 -9.31 -11.90 1.22
CA PHE A 252 -9.27 -13.08 2.08
C PHE A 252 -8.82 -14.34 1.32
N VAL A 253 -9.36 -14.59 0.12
CA VAL A 253 -8.96 -15.73 -0.72
C VAL A 253 -7.46 -15.68 -1.00
N ILE A 254 -6.92 -14.52 -1.39
CA ILE A 254 -5.48 -14.38 -1.62
C ILE A 254 -4.69 -14.67 -0.35
N ALA A 255 -5.08 -14.09 0.79
CA ALA A 255 -4.41 -14.30 2.07
C ALA A 255 -4.45 -15.76 2.54
N TYR A 256 -5.49 -16.52 2.16
CA TYR A 256 -5.63 -17.94 2.50
C TYR A 256 -4.73 -18.85 1.67
N PHE A 257 -4.47 -18.51 0.41
CA PHE A 257 -3.69 -19.36 -0.51
C PHE A 257 -2.23 -18.93 -0.68
N VAL A 258 -1.87 -17.70 -0.31
CA VAL A 258 -0.53 -17.13 -0.56
C VAL A 258 0.11 -16.66 0.74
N ASP A 259 1.15 -17.39 1.18
CA ASP A 259 1.93 -17.07 2.38
C ASP A 259 3.21 -16.26 2.09
N ASP A 260 3.55 -16.02 0.80
CA ASP A 260 4.73 -15.26 0.40
C ASP A 260 4.42 -13.77 0.21
N LEU A 261 4.77 -12.98 1.22
CA LEU A 261 4.63 -11.52 1.19
C LEU A 261 5.43 -10.89 0.04
N GLN A 262 6.66 -11.34 -0.23
CA GLN A 262 7.49 -10.76 -1.28
C GLN A 262 6.86 -10.97 -2.64
N LEU A 263 6.26 -12.14 -2.85
CA LEU A 263 5.56 -12.46 -4.09
C LEU A 263 4.40 -11.50 -4.35
N ILE A 264 3.52 -11.31 -3.35
CA ILE A 264 2.38 -10.40 -3.50
C ILE A 264 2.87 -8.97 -3.78
N LEU A 265 3.87 -8.48 -3.03
CA LEU A 265 4.42 -7.14 -3.24
C LEU A 265 5.08 -6.99 -4.62
N SER A 266 5.75 -8.02 -5.13
CA SER A 266 6.40 -7.95 -6.44
C SER A 266 5.39 -7.97 -7.59
N PHE A 267 4.29 -8.70 -7.48
CA PHE A 267 3.20 -8.68 -8.46
C PHE A 267 2.47 -7.34 -8.47
N VAL A 268 2.07 -6.82 -7.30
CA VAL A 268 1.39 -5.53 -7.22
C VAL A 268 2.29 -4.40 -7.71
N GLY A 269 3.57 -4.44 -7.35
CA GLY A 269 4.58 -3.48 -7.79
C GLY A 269 4.82 -3.48 -9.31
N SER A 270 4.96 -4.68 -9.90
CA SER A 270 5.23 -4.80 -11.34
C SER A 270 4.03 -4.44 -12.20
N THR A 271 2.81 -4.58 -11.68
CA THR A 271 1.58 -4.36 -12.43
C THR A 271 0.95 -2.99 -12.13
N GLY A 272 0.25 -2.88 -10.99
CA GLY A 272 -0.51 -1.69 -10.62
C GLY A 272 0.38 -0.48 -10.42
N SER A 273 1.43 -0.62 -9.61
CA SER A 273 2.33 0.51 -9.31
C SER A 273 3.10 0.99 -10.53
N THR A 274 3.66 0.10 -11.34
CA THR A 274 4.33 0.50 -12.59
C THR A 274 3.38 1.24 -13.53
N THR A 275 2.11 0.81 -13.61
CA THR A 275 1.09 1.47 -14.44
C THR A 275 0.79 2.88 -13.93
N ILE A 276 0.56 3.04 -12.63
CA ILE A 276 0.18 4.32 -12.02
C ILE A 276 1.36 5.30 -11.96
N SER A 277 2.57 4.81 -11.72
CA SER A 277 3.75 5.67 -11.48
C SER A 277 4.51 6.02 -12.75
N PHE A 278 4.49 5.17 -13.79
CA PHE A 278 5.25 5.41 -15.02
C PHE A 278 4.37 5.54 -16.27
N ILE A 279 3.46 4.59 -16.49
CA ILE A 279 2.69 4.51 -17.75
C ILE A 279 1.65 5.62 -17.84
N LEU A 280 0.74 5.71 -16.87
CA LEU A 280 -0.36 6.67 -16.89
C LEU A 280 0.11 8.13 -16.89
N PRO A 281 1.08 8.56 -16.04
CA PRO A 281 1.56 9.93 -16.06
C PRO A 281 2.16 10.32 -17.42
N GLY A 282 2.95 9.43 -18.03
CA GLY A 282 3.52 9.65 -19.36
C GLY A 282 2.45 9.78 -20.45
N LEU A 283 1.45 8.90 -20.45
CA LEU A 283 0.34 8.94 -21.41
C LEU A 283 -0.58 10.16 -21.21
N PHE A 284 -0.89 10.51 -19.96
CA PHE A 284 -1.72 11.67 -19.65
C PHE A 284 -1.03 12.98 -20.02
N TYR A 285 0.26 13.12 -19.69
CA TYR A 285 1.05 14.27 -20.08
C TYR A 285 1.10 14.40 -21.60
N PHE A 286 1.39 13.31 -22.32
CA PHE A 286 1.40 13.32 -23.78
C PHE A 286 0.05 13.73 -24.36
N LYS A 287 -1.05 13.16 -23.87
CA LYS A 287 -2.38 13.42 -24.40
C LYS A 287 -2.86 14.85 -24.13
N LEU A 288 -2.48 15.44 -23.01
CA LEU A 288 -2.87 16.79 -22.64
C LEU A 288 -2.13 17.85 -23.47
N PHE A 289 -0.83 17.67 -23.72
CA PHE A 289 0.02 18.71 -24.32
C PHE A 289 0.41 18.47 -25.79
N ARG A 290 0.05 17.32 -26.40
CA ARG A 290 0.44 17.02 -27.80
C ARG A 290 -0.02 18.05 -28.84
N ASN A 291 -1.10 18.77 -28.57
CA ASN A 291 -1.70 19.73 -29.50
C ASN A 291 -1.41 21.18 -29.10
N ASP A 292 -0.63 21.41 -28.04
CA ASP A 292 -0.29 22.76 -27.60
C ASP A 292 0.96 23.25 -28.37
N PRO A 293 0.83 24.25 -29.26
CA PRO A 293 1.94 24.71 -30.10
C PRO A 293 3.07 25.39 -29.31
N GLY A 294 2.83 25.80 -28.06
CA GLY A 294 3.83 26.45 -27.20
C GLY A 294 4.65 25.48 -26.34
N HIS A 295 4.30 24.19 -26.30
CA HIS A 295 4.93 23.23 -25.40
C HIS A 295 6.16 22.52 -26.00
N SER A 296 7.16 22.28 -25.17
CA SER A 296 8.43 21.66 -25.57
C SER A 296 8.22 20.23 -26.09
N ARG A 297 8.56 19.99 -27.36
CA ARG A 297 8.54 18.66 -27.98
C ARG A 297 9.46 17.66 -27.28
N VAL A 298 10.52 18.14 -26.63
CA VAL A 298 11.44 17.30 -25.85
C VAL A 298 10.73 16.70 -24.65
N LEU A 299 9.96 17.52 -23.92
CA LEU A 299 9.23 17.08 -22.73
C LEU A 299 8.09 16.11 -23.08
N LEU A 300 7.46 16.34 -24.23
CA LEU A 300 6.48 15.44 -24.83
C LEU A 300 7.10 14.07 -25.18
N GLY A 301 8.29 14.08 -25.79
CA GLY A 301 9.07 12.87 -26.07
C GLY A 301 9.51 12.13 -24.80
N ALA A 302 9.94 12.87 -23.77
CA ALA A 302 10.30 12.32 -22.46
C ALA A 302 9.10 11.62 -21.78
N ALA A 303 7.90 12.20 -21.89
CA ALA A 303 6.68 11.59 -21.35
C ALA A 303 6.33 10.26 -22.03
N LEU A 304 6.47 10.18 -23.36
CA LEU A 304 6.31 8.91 -24.08
C LEU A 304 7.40 7.89 -23.72
N ALA A 305 8.65 8.34 -23.59
CA ALA A 305 9.76 7.49 -23.17
C ALA A 305 9.51 6.90 -21.77
N LEU A 306 8.98 7.69 -20.84
CA LEU A 306 8.57 7.23 -19.51
C LEU A 306 7.48 6.15 -19.59
N ALA A 307 6.48 6.35 -20.44
CA ALA A 307 5.41 5.37 -20.61
C ALA A 307 5.93 4.06 -21.24
N LEU A 308 6.80 4.15 -22.25
CA LEU A 308 7.44 2.98 -22.86
C LEU A 308 8.33 2.24 -21.86
N TYR A 309 9.12 2.98 -21.06
CA TYR A 309 9.93 2.42 -19.98
C TYR A 309 9.08 1.68 -18.95
N GLY A 310 7.97 2.27 -18.52
CA GLY A 310 7.00 1.62 -17.65
C GLY A 310 6.44 0.32 -18.24
N ALA A 311 6.06 0.33 -19.53
CA ALA A 311 5.58 -0.86 -20.21
C ALA A 311 6.64 -1.98 -20.30
N MET A 312 7.90 -1.63 -20.56
CA MET A 312 9.01 -2.58 -20.58
C MET A 312 9.23 -3.20 -19.19
N ILE A 313 9.25 -2.39 -18.12
CA ILE A 313 9.35 -2.88 -16.74
C ILE A 313 8.20 -3.80 -16.41
N PHE A 314 6.97 -3.41 -16.75
CA PHE A 314 5.77 -4.19 -16.48
C PHE A 314 5.92 -5.59 -17.06
N VAL A 315 6.22 -5.69 -18.36
CA VAL A 315 6.32 -6.98 -19.05
C VAL A 315 7.49 -7.80 -18.49
N PHE A 316 8.66 -7.19 -18.32
CA PHE A 316 9.86 -7.87 -17.86
C PHE A 316 9.70 -8.42 -16.43
N CYS A 317 9.33 -7.56 -15.48
CA CYS A 317 9.19 -7.96 -14.07
C CYS A 317 8.02 -8.92 -13.86
N LEU A 318 6.89 -8.72 -14.54
CA LEU A 318 5.75 -9.65 -14.45
C LEU A 318 6.13 -11.03 -14.98
N THR A 319 6.78 -11.10 -16.14
CA THR A 319 7.23 -12.38 -16.72
C THR A 319 8.19 -13.09 -15.78
N PHE A 320 9.15 -12.35 -15.21
CA PHE A 320 10.10 -12.91 -14.25
C PHE A 320 9.42 -13.44 -12.99
N ASN A 321 8.46 -12.70 -12.42
CA ASN A 321 7.70 -13.15 -11.26
C ASN A 321 6.87 -14.40 -11.55
N ILE A 322 6.24 -14.49 -12.73
CA ILE A 322 5.48 -15.68 -13.16
C ILE A 322 6.40 -16.90 -13.28
N ILE A 323 7.56 -16.75 -13.92
CA ILE A 323 8.54 -17.84 -14.05
C ILE A 323 8.98 -18.31 -12.65
N LYS A 324 9.27 -17.38 -11.74
CA LYS A 324 9.65 -17.70 -10.35
C LYS A 324 8.59 -18.53 -9.64
N VAL A 325 7.30 -18.21 -9.81
CA VAL A 325 6.19 -19.00 -9.23
C VAL A 325 6.14 -20.40 -9.83
N ILE A 326 6.23 -20.51 -11.16
CA ILE A 326 6.17 -21.80 -11.85
C ILE A 326 7.31 -22.71 -11.42
N ASP A 327 8.53 -22.17 -11.36
CA ASP A 327 9.70 -22.93 -10.94
C ASP A 327 9.61 -23.36 -9.47
N SER A 328 9.03 -22.52 -8.60
CA SER A 328 8.81 -22.85 -7.19
C SER A 328 7.81 -23.99 -6.98
N HIS A 329 6.90 -24.25 -7.93
CA HIS A 329 5.96 -25.38 -7.88
C HIS A 329 6.50 -26.67 -8.48
N ARG A 330 7.64 -26.63 -9.18
CA ARG A 330 8.28 -27.80 -9.80
C ARG A 330 9.29 -28.52 -8.90
N VAL A 331 9.63 -27.92 -7.76
CA VAL A 331 10.55 -28.45 -6.74
C VAL A 331 9.74 -28.95 -5.56
#